data_AF-A0A7J6FZ47-F1
#
_entry.id   AF-A0A7J6FZ47-F1
#
_cell.length_a   1.000
_cell.length_b   1.000
_cell.length_c   1.000
_cell.angle_alpha   90.00
_cell.angle_beta   90.00
_cell.angle_gamma   90.00
#
_symmetry.space_group_name_H-M   'P 1'
#
loop_
_entity.id
_entity.type
_entity.pdbx_description
1 polymer ?
#
loop_
_entity_poly.entity_id
_entity_poly.type
_entity_poly.pdbx_seq_one_letter_code
_entity_poly.pdbx_strand_id
1 'polypeptide(L)' 'MLVCARIGAVHSVVFAGFSAESLSQRIIDCKPKVVITCNAVKRGPKIIHLKDIVDAALPESA' A
#
# COMPACT_ATOMS: atom_id res chain seq x y z
N MET A 1 -5.60 -4.94 9.48
CA MET A 1 -6.18 -3.98 10.45
C MET A 1 -6.11 -4.50 11.87
N LEU A 2 -6.76 -5.64 12.19
CA LEU A 2 -6.80 -6.21 13.55
C LEU A 2 -5.41 -6.48 14.17
N VAL A 3 -4.44 -6.96 13.39
CA VAL A 3 -3.07 -7.19 13.89
C VAL A 3 -2.40 -5.89 14.33
N CYS A 4 -2.51 -4.83 13.51
CA CYS A 4 -1.96 -3.51 13.85
C CYS A 4 -2.61 -2.96 15.13
N ALA A 5 -3.95 -3.03 15.23
CA ALA A 5 -4.67 -2.61 16.43
C ALA A 5 -4.26 -3.42 17.68
N ARG A 6 -4.05 -4.73 17.54
CA ARG A 6 -3.62 -5.62 18.64
C ARG A 6 -2.27 -5.24 19.24
N ILE A 7 -1.34 -4.72 18.43
CA ILE A 7 0.00 -4.32 18.88
C ILE A 7 0.10 -2.80 19.16
N GLY A 8 -1.02 -2.07 19.10
CA GLY A 8 -1.05 -0.61 19.27
C GLY A 8 -0.46 0.19 18.09
N ALA A 9 -0.26 -0.44 16.93
CA ALA A 9 0.21 0.23 15.72
C ALA A 9 -0.94 0.90 14.97
N VAL A 10 -0.71 2.12 14.48
CA VAL A 10 -1.65 2.85 13.62
C VAL A 10 -1.61 2.26 12.21
N HIS A 11 -2.75 1.82 11.70
CA HIS A 11 -2.87 1.34 10.32
C HIS A 11 -3.44 2.45 9.41
N SER A 12 -2.76 2.73 8.30
CA SER A 12 -3.26 3.62 7.25
C SER A 12 -3.69 2.77 6.05
N VAL A 13 -5.00 2.67 5.80
CA VAL A 13 -5.56 1.82 4.74
C VAL A 13 -5.70 2.64 3.45
N VAL A 14 -5.16 2.13 2.35
CA VAL A 14 -5.24 2.75 1.03
C VAL A 14 -6.09 1.86 0.10
N PHE A 15 -6.93 2.49 -0.71
CA PHE A 15 -7.76 1.77 -1.66
C PHE A 15 -6.90 1.15 -2.77
N ALA A 16 -7.11 -0.14 -3.04
CA ALA A 16 -6.34 -0.94 -4.00
C ALA A 16 -6.45 -0.49 -5.48
N GLY A 17 -7.28 0.52 -5.79
CA GLY A 17 -7.38 1.12 -7.12
C GLY A 17 -6.66 2.46 -7.26
N PHE A 18 -5.85 2.87 -6.29
CA PHE A 18 -5.06 4.11 -6.36
C PHE A 18 -3.86 3.95 -7.29
N SER A 19 -3.41 5.07 -7.88
CA SER A 19 -2.16 5.12 -8.64
C SER A 19 -0.95 5.06 -7.69
N ALA A 20 0.22 4.73 -8.25
CA ALA A 20 1.47 4.73 -7.51
C ALA A 20 1.78 6.11 -6.90
N GLU A 21 1.50 7.19 -7.63
CA GLU A 21 1.72 8.57 -7.15
C GLU A 21 0.83 8.90 -5.93
N SER A 22 -0.46 8.55 -5.99
CA SER A 22 -1.37 8.76 -4.85
C SER A 22 -1.00 7.89 -3.64
N LEU A 23 -0.43 6.70 -3.86
CA LEU A 23 0.10 5.86 -2.79
C LEU A 23 1.37 6.47 -2.19
N SER A 24 2.29 6.96 -3.03
CA SER A 24 3.55 7.57 -2.61
C SER A 24 3.32 8.78 -1.70
N GLN A 25 2.40 9.67 -2.06
CA GLN A 25 2.04 10.83 -1.23
C GLN A 25 1.60 10.42 0.19
N ARG A 26 0.82 9.34 0.32
CA ARG A 26 0.37 8.82 1.62
C ARG A 26 1.49 8.19 2.42
N ILE A 27 2.44 7.51 1.74
CA ILE A 27 3.63 6.96 2.38
C ILE A 27 4.52 8.09 2.90
N ILE A 28 4.74 9.16 2.14
CA ILE A 28 5.55 10.32 2.55
C ILE A 28 4.93 11.03 3.75
N ASP A 29 3.61 11.19 3.77
CA ASP A 29 2.87 11.85 4.85
C ASP A 29 2.85 11.01 6.14
N CYS A 30 2.44 9.73 6.05
CA CYS A 30 2.32 8.85 7.21
C CYS A 30 3.67 8.30 7.71
N LYS A 31 4.73 8.37 6.90
CA LYS A 31 6.08 7.81 7.15
C LYS A 31 6.04 6.39 7.75
N PRO A 32 5.33 5.44 7.13
CA PRO A 32 5.21 4.09 7.66
C PRO A 32 6.55 3.36 7.57
N LYS A 33 6.86 2.55 8.58
CA LYS A 33 8.04 1.64 8.53
C LYS A 33 7.78 0.37 7.73
N VAL A 34 6.52 0.01 7.52
CA VAL A 34 6.10 -1.24 6.88
C VAL A 34 4.87 -0.98 6.00
N VAL A 35 4.87 -1.56 4.80
CA VAL A 35 3.72 -1.59 3.89
C VAL A 35 3.31 -3.06 3.72
N ILE A 36 2.00 -3.33 3.85
CA ILE A 36 1.42 -4.67 3.67
C ILE A 36 0.58 -4.64 2.39
N THR A 37 0.89 -5.52 1.43
CA THR A 37 0.18 -5.63 0.14
C THR A 37 0.09 -7.09 -0.32
N CYS A 38 -0.59 -7.33 -1.44
CA CYS A 38 -0.65 -8.63 -2.12
C CYS A 38 0.04 -8.54 -3.49
N ASN A 39 0.28 -9.69 -4.14
CA ASN A 39 0.81 -9.75 -5.51
C ASN A 39 -0.14 -9.06 -6.52
N ALA A 40 -1.39 -9.50 -6.56
CA ALA A 40 -2.42 -8.96 -7.43
C ALA A 40 -3.81 -9.19 -6.84
N VAL A 41 -4.79 -8.45 -7.35
CA VAL A 41 -6.21 -8.66 -7.05
C VAL A 41 -7.01 -8.73 -8.34
N LYS A 42 -7.99 -9.62 -8.40
CA LYS A 42 -8.96 -9.67 -9.49
C LYS A 42 -10.21 -8.89 -9.09
N ARG A 43 -10.53 -7.84 -9.85
CA ARG A 43 -11.73 -7.01 -9.66
C ARG A 43 -12.57 -7.05 -10.94
N GLY A 44 -13.63 -7.86 -10.92
CA GLY A 44 -14.40 -8.17 -12.13
C GLY A 44 -13.52 -8.89 -13.18
N PRO A 45 -13.52 -8.45 -14.45
CA PRO A 45 -12.66 -9.04 -15.48
C PRO A 45 -11.20 -8.55 -15.40
N LYS A 46 -10.90 -7.50 -14.63
CA LYS A 46 -9.57 -6.87 -14.60
C LYS A 46 -8.70 -7.46 -13.48
N ILE A 47 -7.43 -7.70 -13.81
CA ILE A 47 -6.37 -8.02 -12.84
C ILE A 47 -5.61 -6.73 -12.54
N ILE A 48 -5.43 -6.43 -11.26
CA ILE A 48 -4.67 -5.27 -10.79
C ILE A 48 -3.43 -5.79 -10.09
N HIS A 49 -2.25 -5.50 -10.63
CA HIS A 49 -0.96 -5.90 -10.08
C HIS A 49 -0.57 -4.93 -8.95
N LEU A 50 -0.95 -5.28 -7.73
CA LEU A 50 -0.75 -4.42 -6.56
C LEU A 50 0.72 -4.31 -6.15
N LYS A 51 1.50 -5.37 -6.34
CA LYS A 51 2.93 -5.35 -6.02
C LYS A 51 3.68 -4.33 -6.87
N ASP A 52 3.43 -4.32 -8.18
CA ASP A 52 4.07 -3.40 -9.11
C ASP A 52 3.74 -1.93 -8.78
N ILE A 53 2.48 -1.65 -8.41
CA ILE A 53 2.04 -0.32 -7.98
C ILE A 53 2.74 0.10 -6.69
N VAL A 54 2.88 -0.82 -5.73
CA VAL A 54 3.57 -0.54 -4.46
C VAL A 54 5.06 -0.30 -4.69
N ASP A 55 5.71 -1.12 -5.53
CA ASP A 55 7.13 -0.96 -5.84
C ASP A 55 7.43 0.37 -6.51
N ALA A 56 6.57 0.80 -7.44
CA ALA A 56 6.69 2.11 -8.08
C ALA A 56 6.39 3.29 -7.13
N ALA A 57 5.63 3.06 -6.05
CA ALA A 57 5.26 4.11 -5.09
C ALA A 57 6.29 4.27 -3.95
N LEU A 58 7.06 3.22 -3.67
CA LEU A 58 8.12 3.26 -2.68
C LEU A 58 9.25 4.15 -3.20
N PRO A 59 9.70 5.15 -2.43
CA PRO A 59 10.91 5.89 -2.80
C PRO A 59 12.09 4.90 -2.86
N GLU A 60 12.97 5.07 -3.86
CA GLU A 60 14.26 4.36 -3.89
C GLU A 60 14.93 4.58 -2.53
N SER A 61 15.05 3.50 -1.77
CA SER A 61 15.66 3.52 -0.46
C SER A 61 17.17 3.41 -0.66
N ALA A 62 17.90 4.45 -0.26
CA ALA A 62 19.35 4.44 -0.13
C ALA A 62 19.81 3.38 0.90
#